data_AF-A0A2W6RB46-F1
#
_entry.id   AF-A0A2W6RB46-F1
#
_cell.length_a   1.000
_cell.length_b   1.000
_cell.length_c   1.000
_cell.angle_alpha   90.00
_cell.angle_beta   90.00
_cell.angle_gamma   90.00
#
_symmetry.space_group_name_H-M   'P 1'
#
loop_
_entity.id
_entity.type
_entity.pdbx_description
1 polymer ?
#
loop_
_entity_poly.entity_id
_entity_poly.type
_entity_poly.pdbx_seq_one_letter_code
_entity_poly.pdbx_strand_id
1 'polypeptide(L)' 'AWYDPDAKRVDKGGCINVLTTQRPSPLAKGNPSHTNLVQVEKV' A
#
# COMPACT_ATOMS: atom_id res chain seq x y z
N ALA A 1 -2.68 -11.31 -1.80
CA ALA A 1 -2.01 -10.84 -3.03
C ALA A 1 -0.58 -10.44 -2.70
N TRP A 2 0.37 -10.66 -3.62
CA TRP A 2 1.81 -10.46 -3.40
C TRP A 2 2.36 -9.39 -4.35
N TYR A 3 3.50 -8.80 -4.03
CA TYR A 3 4.12 -7.76 -4.84
C TYR A 3 4.73 -8.36 -6.13
N ASP A 4 4.29 -7.88 -7.29
CA ASP A 4 4.73 -8.31 -8.62
C ASP A 4 4.77 -7.09 -9.58
N PRO A 5 5.84 -6.27 -9.52
CA PRO A 5 5.94 -5.05 -10.32
C PRO A 5 6.32 -5.32 -11.78
N ASP A 6 5.66 -4.63 -12.71
CA ASP A 6 6.10 -4.59 -14.10
C ASP A 6 7.35 -3.69 -14.30
N ALA A 7 7.85 -3.60 -15.53
CA ALA A 7 9.00 -2.76 -15.87
C ALA A 7 8.79 -1.26 -15.58
N LYS A 8 7.54 -0.81 -15.45
CA LYS A 8 7.16 0.56 -15.07
C LYS A 8 6.90 0.69 -13.57
N ARG A 9 7.18 -0.35 -12.78
CA ARG A 9 6.96 -0.46 -11.34
C ARG A 9 5.49 -0.41 -10.92
N VAL A 10 4.57 -0.71 -11.84
CA VAL A 10 3.15 -0.88 -11.50
C VAL A 10 2.94 -2.31 -11.03
N ASP A 11 2.39 -2.47 -9.84
CA ASP A 11 2.10 -3.80 -9.27
C ASP A 11 0.93 -4.47 -10.01
N LYS A 12 1.15 -5.69 -10.50
CA LYS A 12 0.13 -6.55 -11.13
C LYS A 12 -0.41 -7.63 -10.19
N GLY A 13 0.28 -7.86 -9.07
CA GLY A 13 -0.09 -8.88 -8.09
C GLY A 13 -1.18 -8.47 -7.10
N GLY A 14 -1.52 -7.17 -7.03
CA GLY A 14 -2.61 -6.62 -6.20
C GLY A 14 -2.24 -6.45 -4.73
N CYS A 15 -0.96 -6.25 -4.43
CA CYS A 15 -0.43 -6.08 -3.09
C CYS A 15 -0.86 -4.73 -2.49
N ILE A 16 -1.92 -4.73 -1.67
CA ILE A 16 -2.45 -3.52 -1.02
C ILE A 16 -1.39 -2.70 -0.25
N ASN A 17 -0.33 -3.36 0.26
CA ASN A 17 0.72 -2.69 1.02
C ASN A 17 1.53 -1.67 0.18
N VAL A 18 1.47 -1.73 -1.15
CA VAL A 18 2.08 -0.68 -2.00
C VAL A 18 1.37 0.67 -1.87
N LEU A 19 0.14 0.68 -1.33
CA LEU A 19 -0.68 1.87 -1.10
C LEU A 19 -0.67 2.32 0.37
N THR A 20 0.03 1.62 1.26
CA THR A 20 0.09 1.97 2.69
C THR A 20 1.37 2.75 3.03
N THR A 21 1.37 3.40 4.19
CA THR A 21 2.55 4.14 4.68
C THR A 21 3.03 3.57 6.00
N GLN A 22 4.36 3.60 6.22
CA GLN A 22 4.96 3.19 7.48
C GLN A 22 5.15 4.41 8.40
N ARG A 23 4.06 4.92 8.95
CA ARG A 23 4.08 5.99 9.97
C ARG A 23 3.79 5.42 11.35
N PRO A 24 4.80 4.92 12.08
CA PRO A 24 4.61 4.33 13.40
C PRO A 24 4.14 5.37 14.43
N SER A 25 3.23 4.98 15.32
CA SER A 25 2.88 5.82 16.46
C SER A 25 4.01 5.83 17.52
N PRO A 26 4.23 6.95 18.24
CA PRO A 26 5.30 7.02 19.26
C PRO A 26 5.17 5.99 20.38
N LEU A 27 3.94 5.62 20.75
CA LEU A 27 3.67 4.69 21.86
C LEU A 27 3.80 3.23 21.42
N ALA A 28 3.04 2.82 20.40
CA ALA A 28 2.86 1.42 20.04
C ALA A 28 3.69 0.98 18.83
N LYS A 29 4.31 1.93 18.11
CA LYS A 29 5.09 1.69 16.89
C LYS A 29 4.31 0.95 15.78
N GLY A 30 2.98 0.96 15.85
CA GLY A 30 2.09 0.31 14.89
C GLY A 30 1.92 1.16 13.62
N ASN A 31 1.72 0.50 12.48
CA ASN A 31 1.51 1.16 11.19
C ASN A 31 0.02 1.31 10.83
N PRO A 32 -0.37 2.35 10.08
CA PRO A 32 -1.77 2.63 9.74
C PRO A 32 -2.32 1.76 8.61
N SER A 33 -2.06 0.45 8.62
CA SER A 33 -2.40 -0.45 7.48
C SER A 33 -3.90 -0.51 7.16
N HIS A 34 -4.77 -0.24 8.14
CA HIS A 34 -6.24 -0.28 7.97
C HIS A 34 -6.88 1.10 7.83
N THR A 35 -6.10 2.16 7.60
CA THR A 35 -6.62 3.52 7.44
C THR A 35 -5.84 4.21 6.34
N ASN A 36 -6.35 4.12 5.11
CA ASN A 36 -5.71 4.66 3.91
C ASN A 36 -6.72 5.47 3.10
N LEU A 37 -6.26 6.57 2.50
CA LEU A 37 -7.01 7.34 1.53
C LEU A 37 -6.37 7.14 0.16
N VAL A 38 -7.15 6.71 -0.81
CA VAL A 38 -6.69 6.41 -2.17
C VAL A 38 -7.68 6.96 -3.19
N GLN A 39 -7.19 7.20 -4.40
CA GLN A 39 -8.02 7.52 -5.56
C GLN A 39 -8.19 6.27 -6.41
N VAL A 40 -9.39 6.09 -6.98
CA VAL A 40 -9.70 4.98 -7.88
C VAL A 40 -10.25 5.52 -9.18
N GLU A 41 -9.75 4.99 -10.29
CA GLU A 41 -10.20 5.31 -11.64
C GLU A 41 -10.55 4.03 -12.38
N LYS A 42 -11.47 4.11 -13.34
CA LYS A 42 -11.79 2.99 -14.20
C LYS A 42 -10.64 2.79 -15.20
N VAL A 43 -10.25 1.53 -15.40
CA VAL A 43 -9.28 1.12 -16.43
C VAL A 43 -9.98 0.88 -17.76
#